data_AF-A0A6L3X6H5-F1
#
_entry.id   AF-A0A6L3X6H5-F1
#
_cell.length_a   1.000
_cell.length_b   1.000
_cell.length_c   1.000
_cell.angle_alpha   90.00
_cell.angle_beta   90.00
_cell.angle_gamma   90.00
#
_symmetry.space_group_name_H-M   'P 1'
#
loop_
_entity.id
_entity.type
_entity.pdbx_description
1 polymer ?
#
loop_
_entity_poly.entity_id
_entity_poly.type
_entity_poly.pdbx_seq_one_letter_code
_entity_poly.pdbx_strand_id
1 'polypeptide(L)'
;ASMKRFKHDVVLGMGGYVSGPGGLAAWSLGIPVVLHEQNGIAGLTNKWLAKIATKVMQAFPGAFPKADVVGNPVRVDVLALPLPDTRLAGREGPVRVLVVGGSQGARILNQTMPQVAAKLGDAVTIWHQSGKGAQQTVEQAYVQEGQPQHKVTEFIDDMAAAYAWADVVVCRSGALTVSEIAAAGVPALFVPFQHKDR
;
A
#
# COMPACT_ATOMS: atom_id res chain seq x y z
N ALA A 1 -26.58 20.52 -5.56
CA ALA A 1 -26.86 21.44 -4.42
C ALA A 1 -25.57 21.89 -3.72
N SER A 2 -24.68 20.97 -3.33
CA SER A 2 -23.46 21.30 -2.56
C SER A 2 -22.44 22.15 -3.33
N MET A 3 -22.08 21.82 -4.58
CA MET A 3 -21.05 22.57 -5.32
C MET A 3 -21.42 24.04 -5.58
N LYS A 4 -22.68 24.33 -5.92
CA LYS A 4 -23.17 25.71 -6.09
C LYS A 4 -23.19 26.49 -4.76
N ARG A 5 -23.39 25.80 -3.63
CA ARG A 5 -23.42 26.43 -2.30
C ARG A 5 -22.02 26.81 -1.81
N PHE A 6 -21.05 25.93 -2.04
CA PHE A 6 -19.68 26.10 -1.52
C PHE A 6 -18.73 26.86 -2.46
N LYS A 7 -19.14 27.14 -3.72
CA LYS A 7 -18.37 27.94 -4.70
C LYS A 7 -16.89 27.54 -4.79
N HIS A 8 -16.63 26.25 -5.00
CA HIS A 8 -15.26 25.73 -5.10
C HIS A 8 -14.54 26.33 -6.31
N ASP A 9 -13.30 26.78 -6.13
CA ASP A 9 -12.43 27.25 -7.21
C ASP A 9 -11.80 26.11 -8.02
N VAL A 10 -11.71 24.92 -7.44
CA VAL A 10 -11.17 23.70 -8.06
C VAL A 10 -11.71 22.47 -7.34
N VAL A 11 -11.79 21.34 -8.04
CA VAL A 11 -12.07 20.03 -7.43
C VAL A 11 -10.97 19.02 -7.75
N LEU A 12 -10.63 18.17 -6.77
CA LEU A 12 -9.66 17.08 -6.92
C LEU A 12 -10.39 15.73 -6.91
N GLY A 13 -10.30 14.99 -8.02
CA GLY A 13 -10.82 13.64 -8.17
C GLY A 13 -9.72 12.59 -7.96
N MET A 14 -9.90 11.73 -6.96
CA MET A 14 -8.97 10.64 -6.64
C MET A 14 -9.42 9.29 -7.23
N GLY A 15 -10.38 9.26 -8.14
CA GLY A 15 -11.00 8.04 -8.67
C GLY A 15 -12.19 7.52 -7.87
N GLY A 16 -12.65 6.30 -8.21
CA GLY A 16 -13.84 5.67 -7.61
C GLY A 16 -15.18 6.18 -8.15
N TYR A 17 -16.28 5.50 -7.82
CA TYR A 17 -17.59 5.76 -8.42
C TYR A 17 -18.12 7.18 -8.13
N VAL A 18 -17.84 7.71 -6.93
CA VAL A 18 -18.32 9.03 -6.48
C VAL A 18 -17.67 10.17 -7.27
N SER A 19 -16.41 9.99 -7.70
CA SER A 19 -15.68 11.03 -8.43
C SER A 19 -16.31 11.35 -9.79
N GLY A 20 -17.00 10.39 -10.43
CA GLY A 20 -17.63 10.55 -11.74
C GLY A 20 -18.68 11.65 -11.76
N PRO A 21 -19.79 11.50 -11.01
CA PRO A 21 -20.81 12.54 -10.91
C PRO A 21 -20.29 13.87 -10.37
N GLY A 22 -19.35 13.82 -9.41
CA GLY A 22 -18.72 15.03 -8.87
C GLY A 22 -17.93 15.81 -9.93
N GLY A 23 -17.06 15.13 -10.68
CA GLY A 23 -16.28 15.74 -11.75
C GLY A 23 -17.14 16.30 -12.87
N LEU A 24 -18.19 15.57 -13.29
CA LEU A 24 -19.16 16.07 -14.28
C LEU A 24 -19.93 17.30 -13.79
N ALA A 25 -20.31 17.32 -12.51
CA ALA A 25 -20.99 18.47 -11.93
C ALA A 25 -20.07 19.69 -11.86
N ALA A 26 -18.80 19.52 -11.49
CA ALA A 26 -17.82 20.60 -11.48
C ALA A 26 -17.58 21.15 -12.89
N TRP A 27 -17.36 20.27 -13.86
CA TRP A 27 -17.17 20.64 -15.26
C TRP A 27 -18.37 21.41 -15.85
N SER A 28 -19.60 20.95 -15.58
CA SER A 28 -20.81 21.65 -16.06
C SER A 28 -21.05 23.02 -15.41
N LEU A 29 -20.37 23.30 -14.29
CA LEU A 29 -20.39 24.61 -13.62
C LEU A 29 -19.18 25.48 -13.97
N GLY A 30 -18.31 25.04 -14.89
CA GLY A 30 -17.08 25.74 -15.26
C GLY A 30 -15.99 25.71 -14.18
N ILE A 31 -16.10 24.81 -13.20
CA ILE A 31 -15.12 24.64 -12.13
C ILE A 31 -14.01 23.70 -12.62
N PRO A 32 -12.72 24.10 -12.56
CA PRO A 32 -11.58 23.26 -12.94
C PRO A 32 -11.58 21.91 -12.21
N VAL A 33 -11.33 20.84 -12.98
CA VAL A 33 -11.25 19.46 -12.47
C VAL A 33 -9.80 19.00 -12.56
N VAL A 34 -9.21 18.66 -11.41
CA VAL A 34 -7.89 18.05 -11.31
C VAL A 34 -8.08 16.58 -10.94
N LEU A 35 -7.34 15.69 -11.59
CA LEU A 35 -7.39 14.25 -11.30
C LEU A 35 -6.05 13.73 -10.82
N HIS A 36 -6.09 12.75 -9.94
CA HIS A 36 -4.95 11.94 -9.54
C HIS A 36 -5.31 10.46 -9.63
N GLU A 37 -4.49 9.68 -10.34
CA GLU A 37 -4.59 8.22 -10.42
C GLU A 37 -3.49 7.57 -9.58
N GLN A 38 -3.88 6.81 -8.55
CA GLN A 38 -2.94 6.18 -7.63
C GLN A 38 -2.36 4.88 -8.21
N ASN A 39 -3.13 4.17 -9.03
CA ASN A 39 -2.79 2.84 -9.50
C ASN A 39 -1.91 2.90 -10.77
N GLY A 40 -1.21 1.80 -11.07
CA GLY A 40 -0.45 1.68 -12.32
C GLY A 40 -1.31 1.60 -13.58
N ILE A 41 -2.62 1.35 -13.43
CA ILE A 41 -3.60 1.30 -14.52
C ILE A 41 -4.72 2.27 -14.18
N ALA A 42 -5.08 3.14 -15.12
CA ALA A 42 -6.16 4.09 -14.92
C ALA A 42 -7.50 3.39 -14.70
N GLY A 43 -8.18 3.74 -13.60
CA GLY A 43 -9.54 3.28 -13.34
C GLY A 43 -10.52 3.86 -14.37
N LEU A 44 -11.64 3.17 -14.60
CA LEU A 44 -12.62 3.57 -15.62
C LEU A 44 -13.12 5.01 -15.43
N THR A 45 -13.45 5.40 -14.19
CA THR A 45 -13.91 6.76 -13.87
C THR A 45 -12.85 7.80 -14.21
N ASN A 46 -11.60 7.60 -13.80
CA ASN A 46 -10.51 8.52 -14.11
C ASN A 46 -10.24 8.58 -15.61
N LYS A 47 -10.30 7.44 -16.31
CA LYS A 47 -10.14 7.39 -17.77
C LYS A 47 -11.19 8.22 -18.51
N TRP A 48 -12.42 8.24 -18.01
CA TRP A 48 -13.50 9.04 -18.60
C TRP A 48 -13.40 10.52 -18.22
N LEU A 49 -13.20 10.82 -16.94
CA LEU A 49 -13.05 12.20 -16.45
C LEU A 49 -11.81 12.89 -17.01
N ALA A 50 -10.74 12.16 -17.34
CA ALA A 50 -9.53 12.71 -17.92
C ALA A 50 -9.78 13.48 -19.24
N LYS A 51 -10.88 13.18 -19.95
CA LYS A 51 -11.26 13.89 -21.18
C LYS A 51 -11.76 15.31 -20.93
N ILE A 52 -12.23 15.60 -19.72
CA ILE A 52 -12.80 16.90 -19.33
C ILE A 52 -11.99 17.58 -18.22
N ALA A 53 -10.95 16.91 -17.71
CA ALA A 53 -10.11 17.42 -16.64
C ALA A 53 -9.17 18.52 -17.16
N THR A 54 -8.99 19.55 -16.34
CA THR A 54 -8.01 20.62 -16.57
C THR A 54 -6.58 20.10 -16.38
N LYS A 55 -6.37 19.19 -15.42
CA LYS A 55 -5.08 18.56 -15.15
C LYS A 55 -5.25 17.11 -14.74
N VAL A 56 -4.36 16.25 -15.22
CA VAL A 56 -4.29 14.84 -14.83
C VAL A 56 -2.89 14.56 -14.30
N MET A 57 -2.82 13.96 -13.12
CA MET A 57 -1.61 13.48 -12.46
C MET A 57 -1.71 11.98 -12.24
N GLN A 58 -0.57 11.30 -12.19
CA GLN A 58 -0.50 9.86 -11.96
C GLN A 58 0.63 9.52 -11.00
N ALA A 59 0.44 8.48 -10.19
CA ALA A 59 1.47 8.04 -9.27
C ALA A 59 2.59 7.28 -9.96
N PHE A 60 2.23 6.41 -10.90
CA PHE A 60 3.16 5.58 -11.66
C PHE A 60 3.05 5.90 -13.15
N PRO A 61 4.16 5.82 -13.91
CA PRO A 61 4.08 5.97 -15.35
C PRO A 61 3.22 4.85 -15.97
N GLY A 62 2.49 5.18 -17.03
CA GLY A 62 1.74 4.21 -17.83
C GLY A 62 0.23 4.20 -17.63
N ALA A 63 -0.29 4.76 -16.53
CA ALA A 63 -1.73 4.86 -16.34
C ALA A 63 -2.37 5.80 -17.39
N PHE A 64 -1.68 6.90 -17.70
CA PHE A 64 -2.01 7.85 -18.75
C PHE A 64 -0.79 8.19 -19.61
N PRO A 65 -0.93 8.32 -20.94
CA PRO A 65 0.21 8.59 -21.83
C PRO A 65 0.92 9.93 -21.61
N LYS A 66 0.20 10.95 -21.11
CA LYS A 66 0.68 12.35 -21.04
C LYS A 66 0.44 13.02 -19.68
N ALA A 67 0.15 12.25 -18.63
CA ALA A 67 -0.06 12.81 -17.29
C ALA A 67 1.28 12.95 -16.55
N ASP A 68 1.41 14.00 -15.73
CA ASP A 68 2.58 14.21 -14.90
C ASP A 68 2.68 13.08 -13.86
N VAL A 69 3.88 12.52 -13.71
CA VAL A 69 4.16 11.50 -12.69
C VAL A 69 4.55 12.20 -11.40
N VAL A 70 3.71 12.08 -10.37
CA VAL A 70 3.88 12.80 -9.07
C VAL A 70 4.00 11.86 -7.87
N GLY A 71 3.93 10.54 -8.07
CA GLY A 71 3.93 9.56 -6.99
C GLY A 71 2.60 9.51 -6.23
N ASN A 72 2.57 8.77 -5.12
CA ASN A 72 1.46 8.82 -4.16
C ASN A 72 1.90 9.55 -2.89
N PRO A 73 0.96 10.16 -2.15
CA PRO A 73 1.26 10.68 -0.82
C PRO A 73 1.69 9.54 0.11
N VAL A 74 2.81 9.75 0.80
CA VAL A 74 3.38 8.83 1.79
C VAL A 74 3.41 9.54 3.14
N ARG A 75 3.28 8.77 4.22
CA ARG A 75 3.37 9.31 5.59
C ARG A 75 4.76 9.90 5.85
N VAL A 76 4.79 11.02 6.58
CA VAL A 76 6.02 11.80 6.82
C VAL A 76 7.05 11.01 7.63
N ASP A 77 6.59 10.21 8.59
CA ASP A 77 7.43 9.32 9.40
C ASP A 77 8.16 8.25 8.56
N VAL A 78 7.49 7.68 7.55
CA VAL A 78 8.09 6.74 6.60
C VAL A 78 9.10 7.45 5.69
N LEU A 79 8.79 8.67 5.24
CA LEU A 79 9.73 9.48 4.43
C LEU A 79 10.98 9.90 5.23
N ALA A 80 10.86 10.01 6.56
CA ALA A 80 11.97 10.38 7.44
C ALA A 80 12.89 9.20 7.80
N LEU A 81 12.62 8.00 7.29
CA LEU A 81 13.47 6.83 7.56
C LEU A 81 14.89 7.04 7.02
N PRO A 82 15.93 6.58 7.75
CA PRO A 82 17.29 6.58 7.23
C PRO A 82 17.40 5.78 5.94
N LEU A 83 18.28 6.22 5.04
CA LEU A 83 18.58 5.49 3.80
C LEU A 83 19.04 4.05 4.09
N PRO A 84 18.86 3.12 3.13
CA PRO A 84 19.17 1.71 3.33
C PRO A 84 20.60 1.46 3.82
N ASP A 85 21.59 2.14 3.25
CA ASP A 85 23.00 1.99 3.63
C ASP A 85 23.24 2.31 5.11
N THR A 86 22.58 3.34 5.64
CA THR A 86 22.65 3.70 7.06
C THR A 86 21.87 2.72 7.92
N ARG A 87 20.66 2.33 7.48
CA ARG A 87 19.75 1.47 8.25
C ARG A 87 20.25 0.03 8.37
N LEU A 88 20.96 -0.46 7.36
CA LEU A 88 21.47 -1.82 7.27
C LEU A 88 22.95 -1.94 7.66
N ALA A 89 23.63 -0.82 7.95
CA ALA A 89 25.04 -0.81 8.37
C ALA A 89 25.26 -1.72 9.59
N GLY A 90 26.17 -2.69 9.45
CA GLY A 90 26.53 -3.64 10.52
C GLY A 90 25.39 -4.58 10.94
N ARG A 91 24.32 -4.70 10.14
CA ARG A 91 23.23 -5.62 10.43
C ARG A 91 23.67 -7.06 10.16
N GLU A 92 23.55 -7.90 11.19
CA GLU A 92 23.89 -9.32 11.17
C GLU A 92 22.74 -10.16 11.75
N GLY A 93 22.84 -11.49 11.60
CA GLY A 93 21.87 -12.45 12.12
C GLY A 93 20.74 -12.81 11.15
N PRO A 94 19.63 -13.36 11.66
CA PRO A 94 18.51 -13.80 10.83
C PRO A 94 17.89 -12.65 10.04
N VAL A 95 17.46 -12.93 8.81
CA VAL A 95 16.77 -11.94 7.97
C VAL A 95 15.44 -11.57 8.62
N ARG A 96 15.20 -10.26 8.79
CA ARG A 96 13.99 -9.72 9.42
C ARG A 96 12.89 -9.56 8.39
N VAL A 97 11.93 -10.47 8.41
CA VAL A 97 10.80 -10.51 7.47
C VAL A 97 9.59 -9.84 8.09
N LEU A 98 9.15 -8.73 7.50
CA LEU A 98 7.90 -8.08 7.85
C LEU A 98 6.78 -8.56 6.94
N VAL A 99 5.75 -9.19 7.48
CA VAL A 99 4.57 -9.62 6.72
C VAL A 99 3.43 -8.65 6.98
N VAL A 100 2.92 -8.01 5.92
CA VAL A 100 1.86 -7.00 6.01
C VAL A 100 0.63 -7.44 5.21
N GLY A 101 -0.44 -7.79 5.93
CA GLY A 101 -1.74 -8.15 5.36
C GLY A 101 -2.68 -6.97 5.12
N GLY A 102 -2.39 -5.80 5.68
CA GLY A 102 -3.29 -4.65 5.72
C GLY A 102 -4.36 -4.80 6.81
N SER A 103 -5.26 -3.81 6.94
CA SER A 103 -6.19 -3.75 8.07
C SER A 103 -7.13 -4.97 8.17
N GLN A 104 -7.58 -5.51 7.04
CA GLN A 104 -8.40 -6.73 6.97
C GLN A 104 -7.57 -8.02 6.97
N GLY A 105 -6.24 -7.90 6.94
CA GLY A 105 -5.34 -9.03 6.79
C GLY A 105 -5.33 -9.60 5.37
N ALA A 106 -4.37 -10.47 5.12
CA ALA A 106 -4.28 -11.23 3.88
C ALA A 106 -4.30 -12.71 4.20
N ARG A 107 -5.48 -13.35 4.03
CA ARG A 107 -5.69 -14.77 4.35
C ARG A 107 -4.59 -15.68 3.77
N ILE A 108 -4.16 -15.44 2.54
CA ILE A 108 -3.09 -16.22 1.91
C ILE A 108 -1.76 -16.09 2.67
N LEU A 109 -1.40 -14.88 3.13
CA LEU A 109 -0.17 -14.67 3.91
C LEU A 109 -0.30 -15.34 5.28
N ASN A 110 -1.45 -15.18 5.94
CA ASN A 110 -1.77 -15.80 7.22
C ASN A 110 -1.63 -17.33 7.19
N GLN A 111 -1.93 -17.97 6.06
CA GLN A 111 -1.85 -19.42 5.89
C GLN A 111 -0.47 -19.89 5.42
N THR A 112 0.20 -19.13 4.56
CA THR A 112 1.46 -19.55 3.92
C THR A 112 2.69 -19.25 4.77
N MET A 113 2.74 -18.10 5.45
CA MET A 113 3.96 -17.67 6.15
C MET A 113 4.38 -18.59 7.32
N PRO A 114 3.47 -19.20 8.10
CA PRO A 114 3.85 -20.21 9.09
C PRO A 114 4.61 -21.40 8.49
N GLN A 115 4.14 -21.94 7.35
CA GLN A 115 4.82 -23.04 6.66
C GLN A 115 6.17 -22.62 6.06
N VAL A 116 6.28 -21.37 5.62
CA VAL A 116 7.55 -20.80 5.14
C VAL A 116 8.54 -20.69 6.30
N ALA A 117 8.08 -20.27 7.48
CA ALA A 117 8.91 -20.19 8.67
C ALA A 117 9.48 -21.56 9.06
N ALA A 118 8.67 -22.62 9.05
CA ALA A 118 9.15 -23.98 9.34
C ALA A 118 10.29 -24.41 8.40
N LYS A 119 10.25 -24.02 7.13
CA LYS A 119 11.27 -24.36 6.13
C LYS A 119 12.54 -23.53 6.28
N LEU A 120 12.43 -22.29 6.73
CA LEU A 120 13.57 -21.38 6.86
C LEU A 120 14.23 -21.46 8.24
N GLY A 121 13.48 -21.86 9.28
CA GLY A 121 13.96 -21.99 10.65
C GLY A 121 14.65 -20.72 11.13
N ASP A 122 15.83 -20.89 11.75
CA ASP A 122 16.61 -19.81 12.35
C ASP A 122 17.21 -18.81 11.35
N ALA A 123 17.07 -19.04 10.04
CA ALA A 123 17.53 -18.10 9.03
C ALA A 123 16.70 -16.81 8.98
N VAL A 124 15.48 -16.82 9.56
CA VAL A 124 14.56 -15.68 9.55
C VAL A 124 13.99 -15.38 10.92
N THR A 125 13.66 -14.09 11.13
CA THR A 125 12.79 -13.66 12.22
C THR A 125 11.62 -12.88 11.63
N ILE A 126 10.40 -13.26 11.99
CA ILE A 126 9.19 -12.77 11.34
C ILE A 126 8.39 -11.89 12.28
N TRP A 127 7.96 -10.73 11.78
CA TRP A 127 6.88 -9.94 12.35
C TRP A 127 5.69 -9.97 11.38
N HIS A 128 4.62 -10.65 11.80
CA HIS A 128 3.43 -10.88 10.99
C HIS A 128 2.25 -10.03 11.46
N GLN A 129 1.83 -9.07 10.64
CA GLN A 129 0.57 -8.36 10.82
C GLN A 129 -0.60 -9.16 10.22
N SER A 130 -1.42 -9.78 11.08
CA SER A 130 -2.43 -10.76 10.68
C SER A 130 -3.74 -10.15 10.16
N GLY A 131 -4.06 -8.92 10.57
CA GLY A 131 -5.36 -8.28 10.35
C GLY A 131 -6.40 -8.63 11.40
N LYS A 132 -7.48 -7.83 11.41
CA LYS A 132 -8.54 -7.85 12.43
C LYS A 132 -9.07 -9.25 12.73
N GLY A 133 -9.04 -9.66 14.00
CA GLY A 133 -9.58 -10.92 14.49
C GLY A 133 -8.77 -12.17 14.11
N ALA A 134 -7.60 -12.03 13.48
CA ALA A 134 -6.81 -13.15 13.01
C ALA A 134 -5.56 -13.45 13.85
N GLN A 135 -5.21 -12.59 14.83
CA GLN A 135 -3.94 -12.69 15.55
C GLN A 135 -3.75 -14.06 16.21
N GLN A 136 -4.70 -14.48 17.06
CA GLN A 136 -4.61 -15.76 17.78
C GLN A 136 -4.51 -16.95 16.82
N THR A 137 -5.29 -16.95 15.74
CA THR A 137 -5.27 -18.04 14.75
C THR A 137 -3.91 -18.14 14.05
N VAL A 138 -3.31 -17.01 13.69
CA VAL A 138 -2.00 -16.99 13.01
C VAL A 138 -0.87 -17.34 13.98
N GLU A 139 -0.94 -16.88 15.21
CA GLU A 139 0.01 -17.24 16.27
C GLU A 139 -0.01 -18.75 16.53
N GLN A 140 -1.20 -19.36 16.64
CA GLN A 140 -1.32 -20.81 16.78
C GLN A 140 -0.80 -21.57 15.55
N ALA A 141 -0.97 -21.04 14.33
CA ALA A 141 -0.40 -21.65 13.14
C ALA A 141 1.13 -21.68 13.18
N TYR A 142 1.79 -20.62 13.66
CA TYR A 142 3.24 -20.63 13.86
C TYR A 142 3.69 -21.63 14.93
N VAL A 143 2.94 -21.76 16.04
CA VAL A 143 3.22 -22.76 17.08
C VAL A 143 3.12 -24.19 16.53
N GLN A 144 2.08 -24.48 15.74
CA GLN A 144 1.87 -25.79 15.12
C GLN A 144 2.99 -26.18 14.13
N GLU A 145 3.56 -25.18 13.46
CA GLU A 145 4.69 -25.32 12.55
C GLU A 145 6.06 -25.34 13.29
N GLY A 146 6.06 -25.35 14.62
CA GLY A 146 7.28 -25.40 15.45
C GLY A 146 8.08 -24.10 15.48
N GLN A 147 7.46 -22.96 15.17
CA GLN A 147 8.10 -21.64 15.08
C GLN A 147 7.43 -20.59 16.01
N PRO A 148 7.29 -20.84 17.33
CA PRO A 148 6.53 -19.98 18.25
C PRO A 148 7.18 -18.61 18.52
N GLN A 149 8.44 -18.42 18.17
CA GLN A 149 9.24 -17.24 18.50
C GLN A 149 8.91 -16.01 17.62
N HIS A 150 8.14 -16.18 16.55
CA HIS A 150 7.79 -15.09 15.65
C HIS A 150 6.72 -14.17 16.24
N LYS A 151 6.84 -12.87 15.96
CA LYS A 151 5.92 -11.86 16.48
C LYS A 151 4.68 -11.81 15.59
N VAL A 152 3.50 -12.01 16.16
CA VAL A 152 2.22 -11.82 15.46
C VAL A 152 1.45 -10.68 16.10
N THR A 153 0.99 -9.71 15.31
CA THR A 153 0.15 -8.61 15.79
C THR A 153 -1.07 -8.44 14.90
N GLU A 154 -2.20 -8.05 15.47
CA GLU A 154 -3.40 -7.76 14.69
C GLU A 154 -3.19 -6.57 13.74
N PHE A 155 -2.58 -5.50 14.27
CA PHE A 155 -2.23 -4.28 13.55
C PHE A 155 -0.79 -3.86 13.87
N ILE A 156 -0.27 -2.94 13.05
CA ILE A 156 0.99 -2.24 13.31
C ILE A 156 0.67 -0.75 13.22
N ASP A 157 0.63 -0.08 14.36
CA ASP A 157 0.34 1.35 14.41
C ASP A 157 1.53 2.17 13.89
N ASP A 158 2.72 1.85 14.40
CA ASP A 158 3.98 2.47 13.96
C ASP A 158 4.61 1.68 12.81
N MET A 159 4.14 1.98 11.60
CA MET A 159 4.68 1.37 10.39
C MET A 159 6.10 1.85 10.07
N ALA A 160 6.48 3.06 10.49
CA ALA A 160 7.85 3.55 10.30
C ALA A 160 8.85 2.69 11.09
N ALA A 161 8.54 2.39 12.36
CA ALA A 161 9.34 1.48 13.17
C ALA A 161 9.39 0.06 12.58
N ALA A 162 8.27 -0.45 12.03
CA ALA A 162 8.26 -1.75 11.38
C ALA A 162 9.14 -1.78 10.12
N TYR A 163 9.10 -0.75 9.28
CA TYR A 163 9.98 -0.63 8.12
C TYR A 163 11.44 -0.42 8.50
N ALA A 164 11.72 0.34 9.57
CA ALA A 164 13.07 0.50 10.11
C ALA A 164 13.66 -0.84 10.59
N TRP A 165 12.81 -1.67 11.19
CA TRP A 165 13.17 -2.99 11.68
C TRP A 165 13.38 -4.01 10.55
N ALA A 166 12.58 -3.97 9.47
CA ALA A 166 12.57 -4.98 8.43
C ALA A 166 13.80 -4.97 7.51
N ASP A 167 14.20 -6.16 7.04
CA ASP A 167 15.12 -6.35 5.92
C ASP A 167 14.38 -6.60 4.61
N VAL A 168 13.22 -7.25 4.69
CA VAL A 168 12.35 -7.52 3.54
C VAL A 168 10.88 -7.50 3.98
N VAL A 169 10.01 -7.02 3.10
CA VAL A 169 8.56 -6.97 3.32
C VAL A 169 7.85 -7.99 2.42
N VAL A 170 7.00 -8.84 2.98
CA VAL A 170 6.07 -9.69 2.24
C VAL A 170 4.68 -9.09 2.37
N CYS A 171 4.10 -8.61 1.26
CA CYS A 171 2.85 -7.86 1.33
C CYS A 171 2.06 -7.90 0.02
N ARG A 172 0.83 -7.38 0.07
CA ARG A 172 0.04 -7.07 -1.14
C ARG A 172 0.65 -5.89 -1.89
N SER A 173 0.42 -5.84 -3.21
CA SER A 173 0.93 -4.78 -4.09
C SER A 173 -0.09 -3.64 -4.31
N GLY A 174 -0.74 -3.16 -3.24
CA GLY A 174 -1.62 -2.00 -3.34
C GLY A 174 -0.83 -0.73 -3.68
N ALA A 175 -1.40 0.20 -4.45
CA ALA A 175 -0.71 1.40 -4.92
C ALA A 175 0.01 2.19 -3.81
N LEU A 176 -0.68 2.43 -2.70
CA LEU A 176 -0.11 3.13 -1.55
C LEU A 176 1.00 2.30 -0.89
N THR A 177 0.80 0.99 -0.70
CA THR A 177 1.82 0.09 -0.13
C THR A 177 3.09 0.06 -0.97
N VAL A 178 2.98 0.01 -2.30
CA VAL A 178 4.13 0.06 -3.21
C VAL A 178 4.87 1.39 -3.04
N SER A 179 4.14 2.49 -2.90
CA SER A 179 4.72 3.82 -2.75
C SER A 179 5.40 4.00 -1.38
N GLU A 180 4.79 3.49 -0.31
CA GLU A 180 5.37 3.48 1.03
C GLU A 180 6.65 2.64 1.10
N ILE A 181 6.67 1.46 0.45
CA ILE A 181 7.85 0.59 0.40
C ILE A 181 8.97 1.24 -0.40
N ALA A 182 8.65 1.88 -1.53
CA ALA A 182 9.62 2.63 -2.32
C ALA A 182 10.24 3.79 -1.50
N ALA A 183 9.41 4.52 -0.76
CA ALA A 183 9.86 5.59 0.13
C ALA A 183 10.71 5.07 1.30
N ALA A 184 10.32 3.97 1.92
CA ALA A 184 11.09 3.33 3.00
C ALA A 184 12.41 2.73 2.49
N GLY A 185 12.52 2.47 1.18
CA GLY A 185 13.69 1.83 0.57
C GLY A 185 13.92 0.41 1.08
N VAL A 186 12.85 -0.36 1.30
CA VAL A 186 12.94 -1.74 1.80
C VAL A 186 12.66 -2.72 0.65
N PRO A 187 13.47 -3.79 0.49
CA PRO A 187 13.14 -4.89 -0.41
C PRO A 187 11.73 -5.46 -0.16
N ALA A 188 11.04 -5.86 -1.23
CA ALA A 188 9.69 -6.41 -1.10
C ALA A 188 9.43 -7.62 -1.99
N LEU A 189 8.77 -8.62 -1.41
CA LEU A 189 8.11 -9.71 -2.09
C LEU A 189 6.62 -9.40 -2.19
N PHE A 190 6.22 -8.87 -3.35
CA PHE A 190 4.83 -8.57 -3.62
C PHE A 190 4.03 -9.83 -3.95
N VAL A 191 2.89 -9.99 -3.28
CA VAL A 191 1.88 -11.03 -3.55
C VAL A 191 0.59 -10.35 -4.05
N PRO A 192 0.48 -10.03 -5.35
CA PRO A 192 -0.68 -9.31 -5.89
C PRO A 192 -2.00 -9.99 -5.53
N PHE A 193 -3.04 -9.19 -5.28
CA PHE A 193 -4.38 -9.72 -5.14
C PHE A 193 -4.88 -10.18 -6.52
N GLN A 194 -5.49 -11.36 -6.61
CA GLN A 194 -6.08 -11.82 -7.86
C GLN A 194 -7.32 -10.97 -8.17
N HIS A 195 -7.28 -10.23 -9.26
CA HIS A 195 -8.46 -9.64 -9.85
C HIS A 195 -9.14 -10.70 -10.72
N LYS A 196 -10.44 -10.93 -10.54
CA LYS A 196 -11.24 -11.87 -11.36
C LYS A 196 -11.33 -11.49 -12.84
N ASP A 197 -10.84 -10.30 -13.20
CA ASP A 197 -10.94 -9.72 -14.54
C ASP A 197 -9.61 -9.78 -15.32
N ARG A 198 -8.71 -10.71 -14.95
CA ARG A 198 -7.54 -11.10 -15.76
C ARG A 198 -7.38 -12.62 -15.75
#